data_AF-A0A8K0VTE6-F1
#
_entry.id   AF-A0A8K0VTE6-F1
#
_cell.length_a   1.000
_cell.length_b   1.000
_cell.length_c   1.000
_cell.angle_alpha   90.00
_cell.angle_beta   90.00
_cell.angle_gamma   90.00
#
_symmetry.space_group_name_H-M   'P 1'
#
loop_
_entity.id
_entity.type
_entity.pdbx_description
1 polymer ?
#
loop_
_entity_poly.entity_id
_entity_poly.type
_entity_poly.pdbx_seq_one_letter_code
_entity_poly.pdbx_strand_id
1 'polypeptide(L)'
;MDLQAQCKDSLEDARAALRSMIDLRKRRAQICKTHRSIYATICKLEAELTELKAKRVELEAKRVELRGCSSSLAKSINQIAETYSRGWNRDFATKLLQSLHRELRDQVYDELAPPKAQNTETDPVKQESFIQNWHQGPASPNDDSCEHAFPIRSPPYYLDEAYVGKTFATECAERLFRATRSQQVHVDGLLTFLTRDIDRNGAYPVQYVRNLEVDLSLGLFDPIPGTITTFHPRVNFSPNVYEGRVSKLHVLKHLHCRSACITVNVLCSGLVRLRRFERALGPFVYDMRDMGFKVNVRQKLEKDKAWYDFRFHLPRDNWEVAMAMEMNIIE
;
A
#
# COMPACT_ATOMS: atom_id res chain seq x y z
N MET A 1 -68.20 -76.41 52.16
CA MET A 1 -67.80 -75.20 52.92
C MET A 1 -67.05 -74.17 52.06
N ASP A 2 -66.79 -74.43 50.77
CA ASP A 2 -66.00 -73.53 49.91
C ASP A 2 -66.77 -72.39 49.22
N LEU A 3 -68.10 -72.45 49.11
CA LEU A 3 -68.90 -71.45 48.39
C LEU A 3 -69.00 -70.09 49.11
N GLN A 4 -68.99 -70.07 50.45
CA GLN A 4 -69.05 -68.83 51.22
C GLN A 4 -67.71 -68.08 51.22
N ALA A 5 -66.58 -68.79 51.21
CA ALA A 5 -65.25 -68.20 51.10
C ALA A 5 -65.00 -67.66 49.69
N GLN A 6 -65.32 -68.43 48.63
CA GLN A 6 -65.22 -67.96 47.24
C GLN A 6 -66.09 -66.72 46.96
N CYS A 7 -67.31 -66.66 47.51
CA CYS A 7 -68.19 -65.51 47.34
C CYS A 7 -67.65 -64.27 48.07
N LYS A 8 -67.01 -64.45 49.23
CA LYS A 8 -66.38 -63.35 49.98
C LYS A 8 -65.14 -62.82 49.27
N ASP A 9 -64.27 -63.70 48.77
CA ASP A 9 -63.08 -63.30 48.02
C ASP A 9 -63.46 -62.61 46.70
N SER A 10 -64.45 -63.14 45.96
CA SER A 10 -64.97 -62.51 44.74
C SER A 10 -65.58 -61.12 44.99
N LEU A 11 -66.22 -60.93 46.15
CA LEU A 11 -66.81 -59.65 46.53
C LEU A 11 -65.76 -58.66 47.04
N GLU A 12 -64.66 -59.12 47.65
CA GLU A 12 -63.50 -58.29 47.96
C GLU A 12 -62.74 -57.87 46.70
N ASP A 13 -62.54 -58.78 45.74
CA ASP A 13 -61.96 -58.47 44.43
C ASP A 13 -62.81 -57.47 43.65
N ALA A 14 -64.14 -57.63 43.66
CA ALA A 14 -65.07 -56.68 43.07
C ALA A 14 -65.00 -55.30 43.75
N ARG A 15 -64.87 -55.25 45.09
CA ARG A 15 -64.67 -53.99 45.83
C ARG A 15 -63.32 -53.34 45.52
N ALA A 16 -62.25 -54.12 45.39
CA ALA A 16 -60.93 -53.65 45.01
C ALA A 16 -60.92 -53.09 43.57
N ALA A 17 -61.57 -53.79 42.64
CA ALA A 17 -61.77 -53.32 41.27
C ALA A 17 -62.58 -52.01 41.22
N LEU A 18 -63.64 -51.90 42.03
CA LEU A 18 -64.44 -50.68 42.11
C LEU A 18 -63.66 -49.49 42.69
N ARG A 19 -62.84 -49.71 43.72
CA ARG A 19 -61.91 -48.68 44.25
C ARG A 19 -60.89 -48.25 43.19
N SER A 20 -60.31 -49.20 42.46
CA SER A 20 -59.40 -48.93 41.35
C SER A 20 -60.05 -48.08 40.25
N MET A 21 -61.30 -48.39 39.86
CA MET A 21 -62.05 -47.57 38.90
C MET A 21 -62.33 -46.15 39.39
N ILE A 22 -62.65 -45.97 40.68
CA ILE A 22 -62.85 -44.63 41.27
C ILE A 22 -61.56 -43.83 41.24
N ASP A 23 -60.42 -44.44 41.59
CA ASP A 23 -59.11 -43.78 41.54
C ASP A 23 -58.68 -43.45 40.11
N LEU A 24 -58.96 -44.32 39.14
CA LEU A 24 -58.74 -44.03 37.71
C LEU A 24 -59.59 -42.85 37.23
N ARG A 25 -60.84 -42.73 37.68
CA ARG A 25 -61.70 -41.58 37.36
C ARG A 25 -61.16 -40.29 37.98
N LYS A 26 -60.69 -40.33 39.23
CA LYS A 26 -60.03 -39.18 39.88
C LYS A 26 -58.76 -38.76 39.15
N ARG A 27 -57.90 -39.72 38.77
CA ARG A 27 -56.69 -39.47 37.98
C ARG A 27 -57.03 -38.86 36.61
N ARG A 28 -58.04 -39.39 35.91
CA ARG A 28 -58.52 -38.84 34.64
C ARG A 28 -58.99 -37.39 34.78
N ALA A 29 -59.77 -37.08 35.82
CA ALA A 29 -60.22 -35.71 36.08
C ALA A 29 -59.04 -34.76 36.35
N GLN A 30 -58.04 -35.22 37.12
CA GLN A 30 -56.82 -34.46 37.37
C GLN A 30 -56.01 -34.23 36.08
N ILE A 31 -55.84 -35.25 35.24
CA ILE A 31 -55.17 -35.16 33.94
C ILE A 31 -55.89 -34.16 33.03
N CYS A 32 -57.22 -34.19 32.98
CA CYS A 32 -57.98 -33.22 32.18
C CYS A 32 -57.80 -31.78 32.69
N LYS A 33 -57.71 -31.59 34.02
CA LYS A 33 -57.46 -30.28 34.63
C LYS A 33 -56.05 -29.77 34.30
N THR A 34 -55.03 -30.61 34.44
CA THR A 34 -53.65 -30.24 34.09
C THR A 34 -53.49 -29.99 32.60
N HIS A 35 -54.09 -30.81 31.74
CA HIS A 35 -54.05 -30.61 30.29
C HIS A 35 -54.65 -29.27 29.87
N ARG A 36 -55.81 -28.88 30.43
CA ARG A 36 -56.40 -27.55 30.17
C ARG A 36 -55.49 -26.41 30.64
N SER A 37 -54.86 -26.56 31.81
CA SER A 37 -53.90 -25.58 32.33
C SER A 37 -52.69 -25.43 31.42
N ILE A 38 -52.11 -26.55 30.98
CA ILE A 38 -50.96 -26.58 30.07
C ILE A 38 -51.34 -25.95 28.73
N TYR A 39 -52.50 -26.28 28.18
CA TYR A 39 -52.96 -25.69 26.92
C TYR A 39 -53.14 -24.17 27.03
N ALA A 40 -53.71 -23.68 28.13
CA ALA A 40 -53.82 -22.25 28.38
C ALA A 40 -52.44 -21.57 28.49
N THR A 41 -51.43 -22.22 29.06
CA THR A 41 -50.06 -21.69 29.08
C THR A 41 -49.40 -21.70 27.71
N ILE A 42 -49.63 -22.74 26.88
CA ILE A 42 -49.11 -22.79 25.50
C ILE A 42 -49.68 -21.63 24.68
N CYS A 43 -51.00 -21.40 24.74
CA CYS A 43 -51.61 -20.29 24.01
C CYS A 43 -51.06 -18.92 24.45
N LYS A 44 -50.76 -18.74 25.74
CA LYS A 44 -50.12 -17.51 26.23
C LYS A 44 -48.70 -17.34 25.68
N LEU A 45 -47.89 -18.39 25.74
CA LEU A 45 -46.53 -18.36 25.21
C LEU A 45 -46.49 -18.16 23.69
N GLU A 46 -47.44 -18.73 22.94
CA GLU A 46 -47.59 -18.49 21.51
C GLU A 46 -47.92 -17.03 21.19
N ALA A 47 -48.80 -16.41 21.98
CA ALA A 47 -49.12 -14.99 21.86
C ALA A 47 -47.89 -14.11 22.18
N GLU A 48 -47.17 -14.39 23.27
CA GLU A 48 -45.93 -13.67 23.63
C GLU A 48 -44.85 -13.83 22.54
N LEU A 49 -44.72 -15.02 21.97
CA LEU A 49 -43.73 -15.30 20.92
C LEU A 49 -44.05 -14.59 19.60
N THR A 50 -45.33 -14.43 19.26
CA THR A 50 -45.72 -13.62 18.09
C THR A 50 -45.46 -12.13 18.32
N GLU A 51 -45.73 -11.61 19.52
CA GLU A 51 -45.41 -10.24 19.91
C GLU A 51 -43.89 -9.95 19.86
N LEU A 52 -43.07 -10.86 20.41
CA LEU A 52 -41.61 -10.73 20.39
C LEU A 52 -41.04 -10.81 18.97
N LYS A 53 -41.61 -11.65 18.11
CA LYS A 53 -41.23 -11.68 16.69
C LYS A 53 -41.53 -10.36 15.99
N ALA A 54 -42.69 -9.75 16.26
CA ALA A 54 -43.04 -8.44 15.71
C ALA A 54 -42.06 -7.35 16.20
N LYS A 55 -41.77 -7.31 17.51
CA LYS A 55 -40.78 -6.39 18.10
C LYS A 55 -39.38 -6.56 17.51
N ARG A 56 -38.95 -7.80 17.24
CA ARG A 56 -37.65 -8.07 16.60
C ARG A 56 -37.55 -7.47 15.20
N VAL A 57 -38.60 -7.63 14.38
CA VAL A 57 -38.64 -7.06 13.03
C VAL A 57 -38.58 -5.53 13.09
N GLU A 58 -39.32 -4.90 14.01
CA GLU A 58 -39.29 -3.45 14.20
C GLU A 58 -37.90 -2.95 14.62
N LEU A 59 -37.24 -3.64 15.57
CA LEU A 59 -35.88 -3.27 16.01
C LEU A 59 -34.84 -3.43 14.91
N GLU A 60 -34.97 -4.46 14.06
CA GLU A 60 -34.04 -4.65 12.94
C GLU A 60 -34.23 -3.57 11.87
N ALA A 61 -35.47 -3.17 11.58
CA ALA A 61 -35.75 -2.03 10.70
C ALA A 61 -35.13 -0.73 11.24
N LYS A 62 -35.32 -0.44 12.53
CA LYS A 62 -34.69 0.72 13.21
C LYS A 62 -33.16 0.67 13.16
N ARG A 63 -32.55 -0.52 13.30
CA ARG A 63 -31.09 -0.68 13.19
C ARG A 63 -30.59 -0.34 11.79
N VAL A 64 -31.29 -0.78 10.74
CA VAL A 64 -30.93 -0.48 9.35
C VAL A 64 -31.03 1.01 9.08
N GLU A 65 -32.10 1.65 9.54
CA GLU A 65 -32.31 3.10 9.42
C GLU A 65 -31.18 3.89 10.12
N LEU A 66 -30.86 3.55 11.38
CA LEU A 66 -29.78 4.20 12.13
C LEU A 66 -28.40 4.04 11.47
N ARG A 67 -28.10 2.87 10.88
CA ARG A 67 -26.86 2.71 10.10
C ARG A 67 -26.85 3.60 8.87
N GLY A 68 -27.99 3.72 8.17
CA GLY A 68 -28.15 4.65 7.06
C GLY A 68 -27.87 6.09 7.47
N CYS A 69 -28.51 6.57 8.54
CA CYS A 69 -28.29 7.90 9.10
C CYS A 69 -26.83 8.14 9.52
N SER A 70 -26.21 7.17 10.24
CA SER A 70 -24.80 7.26 10.65
C SER A 70 -23.85 7.39 9.46
N SER A 71 -24.06 6.59 8.41
CA SER A 71 -23.24 6.67 7.20
C SER A 71 -23.37 8.00 6.46
N SER A 72 -24.58 8.57 6.43
CA SER A 72 -24.86 9.89 5.84
C SER A 72 -24.23 11.01 6.65
N LEU A 73 -24.31 10.93 7.99
CA LEU A 73 -23.66 11.88 8.89
C LEU A 73 -22.14 11.85 8.75
N ALA A 74 -21.53 10.65 8.71
CA ALA A 74 -20.10 10.50 8.51
C ALA A 74 -19.63 11.12 7.20
N LYS A 75 -20.37 10.92 6.10
CA LYS A 75 -20.09 11.58 4.81
C LYS A 75 -20.16 13.10 4.91
N SER A 76 -21.18 13.62 5.59
CA SER A 76 -21.37 15.06 5.77
C SER A 76 -20.25 15.69 6.61
N ILE A 77 -19.86 15.04 7.71
CA ILE A 77 -18.74 15.47 8.56
C ILE A 77 -17.44 15.48 7.76
N ASN A 78 -17.16 14.40 7.01
CA ASN A 78 -15.96 14.33 6.18
C ASN A 78 -15.93 15.43 5.12
N GLN A 79 -17.07 15.72 4.47
CA GLN A 79 -17.16 16.80 3.49
C GLN A 79 -16.91 18.18 4.09
N ILE A 80 -17.44 18.43 5.30
CA ILE A 80 -17.20 19.69 6.04
C ILE A 80 -15.72 19.79 6.44
N ALA A 81 -15.14 18.71 6.98
CA ALA A 81 -13.74 18.66 7.37
C ALA A 81 -12.81 18.87 6.17
N GLU A 82 -13.12 18.26 5.02
CA GLU A 82 -12.37 18.46 3.78
C GLU A 82 -12.45 19.90 3.29
N THR A 83 -13.64 20.51 3.32
CA THR A 83 -13.85 21.90 2.93
C THR A 83 -13.09 22.86 3.83
N TYR A 84 -13.15 22.64 5.15
CA TYR A 84 -12.42 23.44 6.13
C TYR A 84 -10.90 23.30 5.95
N SER A 85 -10.39 22.06 5.82
CA SER A 85 -8.98 21.78 5.57
C SER A 85 -8.49 22.49 4.30
N ARG A 86 -9.25 22.41 3.22
CA ARG A 86 -8.94 23.10 1.96
C ARG A 86 -8.90 24.61 2.12
N GLY A 87 -9.89 25.19 2.80
CA GLY A 87 -9.93 26.63 3.06
C GLY A 87 -8.74 27.10 3.89
N TRP A 88 -8.45 26.40 5.00
CA TRP A 88 -7.34 26.75 5.89
C TRP A 88 -5.98 26.64 5.19
N ASN A 89 -5.72 25.54 4.48
CA ASN A 89 -4.46 25.34 3.76
C ASN A 89 -4.27 26.38 2.65
N ARG A 90 -5.34 26.74 1.95
CA ARG A 90 -5.29 27.74 0.88
C ARG A 90 -5.01 29.14 1.42
N ASP A 91 -5.64 29.51 2.53
CA ASP A 91 -5.40 30.79 3.19
C ASP A 91 -3.97 30.88 3.75
N PHE A 92 -3.49 29.79 4.36
CA PHE A 92 -2.11 29.69 4.82
C PHE A 92 -1.11 29.86 3.67
N ALA A 93 -1.27 29.07 2.61
CA ALA A 93 -0.40 29.12 1.44
C ALA A 93 -0.39 30.51 0.78
N THR A 94 -1.57 31.12 0.66
CA THR A 94 -1.72 32.47 0.09
C THR A 94 -0.98 33.51 0.94
N LYS A 95 -1.16 33.50 2.27
CA LYS A 95 -0.46 34.40 3.18
C LYS A 95 1.04 34.20 3.12
N LEU A 96 1.51 32.95 3.03
CA LEU A 96 2.92 32.62 2.94
C LEU A 96 3.55 33.16 1.65
N LEU A 97 2.87 32.97 0.51
CA LEU A 97 3.29 33.51 -0.79
C LEU A 97 3.35 35.05 -0.81
N GLN A 98 2.42 35.71 -0.12
CA GLN A 98 2.36 37.18 -0.05
C GLN A 98 3.36 37.79 0.92
N SER A 99 3.64 37.11 2.04
CA SER A 99 4.41 37.69 3.15
C SER A 99 5.90 37.41 3.05
N LEU A 100 6.30 36.31 2.42
CA LEU A 100 7.69 35.85 2.35
C LEU A 100 8.20 35.86 0.92
N HIS A 101 9.44 36.29 0.71
CA HIS A 101 10.16 36.10 -0.55
C HIS A 101 10.53 34.63 -0.78
N ARG A 102 10.80 34.26 -2.04
CA ARG A 102 11.02 32.87 -2.47
C ARG A 102 12.06 32.14 -1.61
N GLU A 103 13.15 32.80 -1.27
CA GLU A 103 14.25 32.23 -0.50
C GLU A 103 13.85 31.83 0.92
N LEU A 104 12.97 32.62 1.57
CA LEU A 104 12.43 32.30 2.89
C LEU A 104 11.36 31.22 2.81
N ARG A 105 10.57 31.20 1.71
CA ARG A 105 9.60 30.11 1.47
C ARG A 105 10.30 28.77 1.29
N ASP A 106 11.44 28.74 0.61
CA ASP A 106 12.26 27.54 0.43
C ASP A 106 12.69 26.91 1.76
N GLN A 107 12.93 27.71 2.80
CA GLN A 107 13.21 27.20 4.15
C GLN A 107 11.98 26.55 4.78
N VAL A 108 10.79 27.11 4.56
CA VAL A 108 9.53 26.49 5.02
C VAL A 108 9.28 25.18 4.27
N TYR A 109 9.52 25.16 2.94
CA TYR A 109 9.38 23.95 2.14
C TYR A 109 10.35 22.83 2.56
N ASP A 110 11.56 23.18 3.03
CA ASP A 110 12.52 22.22 3.56
C ASP A 110 12.01 21.50 4.82
N GLU A 111 11.24 22.20 5.66
CA GLU A 111 10.61 21.64 6.87
C GLU A 111 9.32 20.87 6.55
N LEU A 112 8.63 21.21 5.45
CA LEU A 112 7.44 20.49 4.98
C LEU A 112 7.80 19.19 4.25
N ALA A 113 8.96 19.15 3.60
CA ALA A 113 9.47 17.95 2.98
C ALA A 113 9.77 16.90 4.08
N PRO A 114 9.39 15.62 3.89
CA PRO A 114 9.63 14.60 4.89
C PRO A 114 11.13 14.55 5.24
N PRO A 115 11.47 14.41 6.54
CA PRO A 115 12.83 14.55 7.03
C PRO A 115 13.75 13.62 6.28
N LYS A 116 14.71 14.20 5.53
CA LYS A 116 15.81 13.54 4.79
C LYS A 116 15.52 12.06 4.56
N ALA A 117 14.55 11.77 3.68
CA ALA A 117 14.12 10.41 3.37
C ALA A 117 15.37 9.53 3.21
N GLN A 118 15.56 8.64 4.18
CA GLN A 118 16.59 7.62 4.15
C GLN A 118 16.39 6.84 2.85
N ASN A 119 17.50 6.61 2.12
CA ASN A 119 17.62 5.81 0.90
C ASN A 119 16.41 4.89 0.68
N THR A 120 15.42 5.36 -0.09
CA THR A 120 14.21 4.59 -0.35
C THR A 120 14.53 3.69 -1.53
N GLU A 121 14.77 2.41 -1.25
CA GLU A 121 14.92 1.40 -2.29
C GLU A 121 13.60 1.21 -3.04
N THR A 122 13.53 1.77 -4.23
CA THR A 122 12.37 1.65 -5.11
C THR A 122 12.49 0.37 -5.93
N ASP A 123 11.88 -0.68 -5.41
CA ASP A 123 11.48 -1.87 -6.17
C ASP A 123 10.56 -1.44 -7.34
N PRO A 124 10.75 -1.90 -8.59
CA PRO A 124 9.94 -1.46 -9.73
C PRO A 124 8.45 -1.83 -9.65
N VAL A 125 8.06 -2.85 -8.88
CA VAL A 125 6.63 -3.13 -8.57
C VAL A 125 6.03 -2.01 -7.72
N LYS A 126 6.90 -1.37 -6.95
CA LYS A 126 6.60 -0.30 -6.02
C LYS A 126 6.70 1.06 -6.66
N GLN A 127 6.84 1.23 -7.97
CA GLN A 127 6.86 2.56 -8.60
C GLN A 127 5.50 3.28 -8.45
N GLU A 128 4.39 2.55 -8.39
CA GLU A 128 3.09 3.09 -7.92
C GLU A 128 3.07 3.34 -6.40
N SER A 129 3.86 2.57 -5.64
CA SER A 129 3.99 2.76 -4.19
C SER A 129 5.09 3.73 -3.75
N PHE A 130 5.94 4.23 -4.67
CA PHE A 130 6.88 5.31 -4.40
C PHE A 130 6.08 6.59 -4.22
N ILE A 131 5.11 6.79 -5.11
CA ILE A 131 4.03 7.77 -4.96
C ILE A 131 3.26 7.47 -3.65
N GLN A 132 2.88 6.22 -3.34
CA GLN A 132 2.17 5.91 -2.07
C GLN A 132 3.01 6.10 -0.79
N ASN A 133 4.33 5.84 -0.79
CA ASN A 133 5.23 6.05 0.35
C ASN A 133 5.63 7.53 0.49
N TRP A 134 5.58 8.30 -0.61
CA TRP A 134 5.63 9.76 -0.59
C TRP A 134 4.43 10.38 0.13
N HIS A 135 3.33 9.64 0.21
CA HIS A 135 2.05 10.04 0.79
C HIS A 135 1.80 9.41 2.16
N GLN A 136 2.75 8.62 2.68
CA GLN A 136 2.70 8.12 4.05
C GLN A 136 3.19 9.23 4.99
N GLY A 137 2.24 9.93 5.60
CA GLY A 137 2.50 10.66 6.84
C GLY A 137 3.05 9.70 7.92
N PRO A 138 3.61 10.23 9.02
CA PRO A 138 4.21 9.40 10.06
C PRO A 138 3.22 8.32 10.50
N ALA A 139 3.65 7.06 10.39
CA ALA A 139 2.86 5.92 10.86
C ALA A 139 2.55 6.13 12.35
N SER A 140 1.27 6.29 12.67
CA SER A 140 0.80 6.31 14.05
C SER A 140 1.21 4.98 14.70
N PRO A 141 1.93 4.98 15.85
CA PRO A 141 2.44 3.73 16.44
C PRO A 141 1.36 2.82 17.03
N ASN A 142 0.09 3.22 17.04
CA ASN A 142 -0.98 2.53 17.78
C ASN A 142 -2.32 2.60 17.03
N ASP A 143 -2.53 1.82 15.97
CA ASP A 143 -3.87 1.75 15.39
C ASP A 143 -4.23 0.38 14.81
N ASP A 144 -4.45 -0.58 15.70
CA ASP A 144 -5.08 -1.87 15.40
C ASP A 144 -6.62 -1.76 15.22
N SER A 145 -7.19 -0.55 15.11
CA SER A 145 -8.66 -0.37 15.11
C SER A 145 -9.27 0.51 14.03
N CYS A 146 -8.49 1.02 13.08
CA CYS A 146 -9.04 1.84 12.00
C CYS A 146 -9.19 1.06 10.69
N GLU A 147 -10.30 0.32 10.53
CA GLU A 147 -10.85 -0.10 9.22
C GLU A 147 -11.22 1.09 8.30
N HIS A 148 -10.89 2.33 8.71
CA HIS A 148 -11.04 3.57 7.96
C HIS A 148 -9.70 4.27 7.71
N ALA A 149 -8.59 3.53 7.70
CA ALA A 149 -7.33 4.03 7.15
C ALA A 149 -7.62 4.66 5.78
N PHE A 150 -7.55 6.00 5.73
CA PHE A 150 -7.75 6.78 4.52
C PHE A 150 -6.94 6.12 3.41
N PRO A 151 -7.48 5.92 2.19
CA PRO A 151 -6.70 5.34 1.12
C PRO A 151 -5.50 6.25 0.89
N ILE A 152 -4.32 5.76 1.27
CA ILE A 152 -3.00 6.37 1.08
C ILE A 152 -2.72 6.34 -0.43
N ARG A 153 -3.37 7.25 -1.17
CA ARG A 153 -3.26 7.37 -2.63
C ARG A 153 -3.28 8.82 -3.12
N SER A 154 -3.41 9.81 -2.23
CA SER A 154 -3.39 11.23 -2.59
C SER A 154 -2.08 11.88 -2.17
N PRO A 155 -1.51 12.78 -2.99
CA PRO A 155 -0.37 13.60 -2.60
C PRO A 155 -0.58 14.27 -1.24
N PRO A 156 0.49 14.50 -0.46
CA PRO A 156 0.36 15.26 0.77
C PRO A 156 -0.34 16.58 0.43
N TYR A 157 -1.23 17.07 1.29
CA TYR A 157 -2.07 18.23 0.97
C TYR A 157 -1.28 19.47 0.52
N TYR A 158 -0.01 19.60 0.91
CA TYR A 158 0.89 20.69 0.48
C TYR A 158 1.43 20.57 -0.96
N LEU A 159 1.23 19.43 -1.64
CA LEU A 159 1.52 19.23 -3.06
C LEU A 159 0.24 19.24 -3.93
N ASP A 160 -0.95 19.24 -3.32
CA ASP A 160 -2.22 19.27 -4.02
C ASP A 160 -2.66 20.72 -4.32
N GLU A 161 -2.73 21.07 -5.61
CA GLU A 161 -3.17 22.38 -6.07
C GLU A 161 -4.56 22.77 -5.54
N ALA A 162 -5.44 21.80 -5.29
CA ALA A 162 -6.78 22.05 -4.76
C ALA A 162 -6.75 22.59 -3.32
N TYR A 163 -5.74 22.21 -2.54
CA TYR A 163 -5.59 22.56 -1.12
C TYR A 163 -4.77 23.82 -0.91
N VAL A 164 -3.64 23.96 -1.57
CA VAL A 164 -2.70 25.07 -1.32
C VAL A 164 -2.61 26.07 -2.48
N GLY A 165 -3.25 25.77 -3.61
CA GLY A 165 -3.13 26.54 -4.84
C GLY A 165 -1.89 26.15 -5.64
N LYS A 166 -1.99 26.37 -6.97
CA LYS A 166 -0.99 25.96 -7.94
C LYS A 166 0.41 26.46 -7.61
N THR A 167 0.60 27.76 -7.44
CA THR A 167 1.92 28.36 -7.22
C THR A 167 2.63 27.74 -6.02
N PHE A 168 1.96 27.60 -4.88
CA PHE A 168 2.56 27.00 -3.69
C PHE A 168 2.92 25.53 -3.93
N ALA A 169 2.01 24.75 -4.52
CA ALA A 169 2.23 23.33 -4.81
C ALA A 169 3.43 23.14 -5.76
N THR A 170 3.49 23.91 -6.84
CA THR A 170 4.62 23.90 -7.79
C THR A 170 5.93 24.25 -7.06
N GLU A 171 5.92 25.35 -6.31
CA GLU A 171 7.08 25.86 -5.57
C GLU A 171 7.65 24.83 -4.58
N CYS A 172 6.76 24.12 -3.88
CA CYS A 172 7.10 23.06 -2.94
C CYS A 172 7.66 21.81 -3.66
N ALA A 173 7.04 21.39 -4.76
CA ALA A 173 7.50 20.25 -5.56
C ALA A 173 8.88 20.52 -6.17
N GLU A 174 9.12 21.73 -6.70
CA GLU A 174 10.44 22.18 -7.16
C GLU A 174 11.50 22.02 -6.07
N ARG A 175 11.20 22.50 -4.86
CA ARG A 175 12.13 22.44 -3.74
C ARG A 175 12.43 20.99 -3.37
N LEU A 176 11.40 20.15 -3.34
CA LEU A 176 11.49 18.73 -3.03
C LEU A 176 12.37 17.98 -4.02
N PHE A 177 12.17 18.17 -5.34
CA PHE A 177 13.02 17.58 -6.38
C PHE A 177 14.49 17.99 -6.26
N ARG A 178 14.75 19.24 -5.83
CA ARG A 178 16.12 19.75 -5.59
C ARG A 178 16.74 19.21 -4.29
N ALA A 179 15.94 19.05 -3.24
CA ALA A 179 16.38 18.66 -1.90
C ALA A 179 16.58 17.15 -1.75
N THR A 180 15.85 16.34 -2.52
CA THR A 180 15.92 14.88 -2.42
C THR A 180 17.33 14.38 -2.73
N ARG A 181 17.91 13.63 -1.78
CA ARG A 181 19.31 13.16 -1.85
C ARG A 181 19.54 12.15 -2.96
N SER A 182 18.58 11.26 -3.18
CA SER A 182 18.65 10.18 -4.15
C SER A 182 17.23 9.76 -4.53
N GLN A 183 16.84 9.91 -5.78
CA GLN A 183 15.63 9.26 -6.30
C GLN A 183 16.03 8.00 -7.04
N GLN A 184 15.71 6.84 -6.49
CA GLN A 184 16.01 5.56 -7.11
C GLN A 184 14.93 5.22 -8.13
N VAL A 185 15.31 5.03 -9.38
CA VAL A 185 14.39 4.78 -10.50
C VAL A 185 14.93 3.62 -11.32
N HIS A 186 14.11 2.61 -11.58
CA HIS A 186 14.50 1.56 -12.51
C HIS A 186 14.58 2.12 -13.94
N VAL A 187 15.55 1.66 -14.72
CA VAL A 187 15.80 2.16 -16.09
C VAL A 187 14.55 2.14 -16.98
N ASP A 188 13.65 1.17 -16.78
CA ASP A 188 12.42 1.04 -17.59
C ASP A 188 11.36 2.09 -17.26
N GLY A 189 11.35 2.61 -16.03
CA GLY A 189 10.44 3.66 -15.60
C GLY A 189 11.01 5.07 -15.72
N LEU A 190 12.25 5.20 -16.22
CA LEU A 190 13.01 6.45 -16.19
C LEU A 190 12.38 7.55 -17.07
N LEU A 191 11.97 7.21 -18.29
CA LEU A 191 11.32 8.18 -19.18
C LEU A 191 10.02 8.70 -18.56
N THR A 192 9.19 7.80 -18.04
CA THR A 192 7.93 8.15 -17.39
C THR A 192 8.17 9.04 -16.19
N PHE A 193 9.16 8.71 -15.35
CA PHE A 193 9.52 9.51 -14.20
C PHE A 193 9.91 10.95 -14.59
N LEU A 194 10.75 11.11 -15.61
CA LEU A 194 11.26 12.43 -15.99
C LEU A 194 10.21 13.33 -16.67
N THR A 195 9.29 12.73 -17.42
CA THR A 195 8.35 13.46 -18.28
C THR A 195 6.95 13.61 -17.68
N ARG A 196 6.60 12.82 -16.67
CA ARG A 196 5.30 12.88 -16.01
C ARG A 196 5.29 13.95 -14.93
N ASP A 197 4.24 14.76 -14.94
CA ASP A 197 3.84 15.57 -13.80
C ASP A 197 3.18 14.63 -12.76
N ILE A 198 3.97 14.19 -11.79
CA ILE A 198 3.58 13.15 -10.83
C ILE A 198 2.40 13.62 -9.98
N ASP A 199 2.47 14.86 -9.52
CA ASP A 199 1.53 15.46 -8.57
C ASP A 199 0.54 16.43 -9.24
N ARG A 200 0.60 16.57 -10.56
CA ARG A 200 -0.24 17.49 -11.36
C ARG A 200 -0.12 18.95 -10.92
N ASN A 201 1.08 19.34 -10.50
CA ASN A 201 1.37 20.70 -10.02
C ASN A 201 2.23 21.51 -10.99
N GLY A 202 2.49 20.98 -12.20
CA GLY A 202 3.31 21.61 -13.22
C GLY A 202 4.82 21.53 -12.99
N ALA A 203 5.30 20.89 -11.92
CA ALA A 203 6.72 20.68 -11.67
C ALA A 203 7.18 19.34 -12.25
N TYR A 204 8.01 19.39 -13.29
CA TYR A 204 8.54 18.19 -13.94
C TYR A 204 9.92 17.81 -13.37
N PRO A 205 10.15 16.54 -13.00
CA PRO A 205 11.42 16.12 -12.43
C PRO A 205 12.63 16.43 -13.32
N VAL A 206 12.48 16.34 -14.64
CA VAL A 206 13.55 16.64 -15.62
C VAL A 206 14.19 18.02 -15.45
N GLN A 207 13.45 18.98 -14.87
CA GLN A 207 13.88 20.36 -14.69
C GLN A 207 14.64 20.57 -13.36
N TYR A 208 14.32 19.79 -12.33
CA TYR A 208 14.68 20.12 -10.95
C TYR A 208 15.52 19.07 -10.24
N VAL A 209 15.51 17.81 -10.71
CA VAL A 209 16.26 16.73 -10.09
C VAL A 209 17.76 17.01 -10.20
N ARG A 210 18.42 16.98 -9.04
CA ARG A 210 19.88 17.17 -8.92
C ARG A 210 20.62 15.90 -8.57
N ASN A 211 19.97 14.92 -7.96
CA ASN A 211 20.58 13.66 -7.58
C ASN A 211 19.65 12.51 -7.97
N LEU A 212 20.10 11.68 -8.89
CA LEU A 212 19.31 10.57 -9.43
C LEU A 212 20.09 9.27 -9.27
N GLU A 213 19.45 8.24 -8.74
CA GLU A 213 19.97 6.88 -8.74
C GLU A 213 19.18 6.05 -9.75
N VAL A 214 19.86 5.42 -10.69
CA VAL A 214 19.21 4.60 -11.71
C VAL A 214 19.64 3.17 -11.57
N ASP A 215 18.66 2.29 -11.34
CA ASP A 215 18.88 0.87 -11.25
C ASP A 215 18.85 0.25 -12.65
N LEU A 216 19.97 -0.35 -13.03
CA LEU A 216 20.18 -0.98 -14.32
C LEU A 216 20.30 -2.49 -14.15
N SER A 217 19.33 -3.23 -14.69
CA SER A 217 19.30 -4.70 -14.63
C SER A 217 19.08 -5.31 -16.03
N LEU A 218 19.53 -6.55 -16.22
CA LEU A 218 19.28 -7.32 -17.46
C LEU A 218 17.96 -8.10 -17.40
N GLY A 219 17.46 -8.42 -16.20
CA GLY A 219 16.24 -9.18 -16.00
C GLY A 219 14.99 -8.43 -16.44
N LEU A 220 13.96 -9.17 -16.82
CA LEU A 220 12.60 -8.70 -16.61
C LEU A 220 12.40 -8.72 -15.10
N PHE A 221 12.08 -7.58 -14.50
CA PHE A 221 11.47 -7.61 -13.19
C PHE A 221 10.08 -8.22 -13.40
N ASP A 222 9.90 -9.50 -13.04
CA ASP A 222 8.55 -10.01 -12.83
C ASP A 222 8.04 -9.37 -11.54
N PRO A 223 6.91 -8.65 -11.58
CA PRO A 223 6.45 -7.86 -10.46
C PRO A 223 5.70 -8.70 -9.44
N ILE A 224 6.24 -9.86 -9.03
CA ILE A 224 5.62 -10.73 -8.04
C ILE A 224 6.31 -10.49 -6.68
N PRO A 225 5.63 -9.84 -5.73
CA PRO A 225 6.19 -9.55 -4.41
C PRO A 225 6.54 -10.85 -3.67
N GLY A 226 7.74 -10.91 -3.09
CA GLY A 226 8.20 -12.07 -2.32
C GLY A 226 8.88 -13.16 -3.12
N THR A 227 8.98 -13.01 -4.45
CA THR A 227 9.81 -13.87 -5.28
C THR A 227 11.06 -13.10 -5.64
N ILE A 228 12.18 -13.39 -4.96
CA ILE A 228 13.49 -13.18 -5.56
C ILE A 228 13.44 -14.02 -6.84
N THR A 229 13.18 -13.41 -8.00
CA THR A 229 13.44 -14.10 -9.27
C THR A 229 14.92 -14.41 -9.23
N THR A 230 15.21 -15.66 -8.93
CA THR A 230 16.53 -16.24 -8.94
C THR A 230 17.11 -15.90 -10.30
N PHE A 231 18.02 -14.92 -10.34
CA PHE A 231 18.77 -14.58 -11.54
C PHE A 231 19.35 -15.89 -12.05
N HIS A 232 18.84 -16.41 -13.18
CA HIS A 232 19.36 -17.64 -13.73
C HIS A 232 20.87 -17.41 -14.00
N PRO A 233 21.78 -18.09 -13.27
CA PRO A 233 23.20 -17.75 -13.30
C PRO A 233 23.87 -18.08 -14.64
N ARG A 234 23.14 -18.73 -15.55
CA ARG A 234 23.70 -19.42 -16.72
C ARG A 234 23.28 -18.85 -18.08
N VAL A 235 22.44 -17.81 -18.12
CA VAL A 235 22.09 -17.19 -19.40
C VAL A 235 23.18 -16.18 -19.76
N ASN A 236 23.95 -16.48 -20.81
CA ASN A 236 24.83 -15.52 -21.46
C ASN A 236 23.98 -14.68 -22.42
N PHE A 237 23.73 -13.43 -22.05
CA PHE A 237 23.08 -12.47 -22.93
C PHE A 237 24.01 -12.02 -24.05
N SER A 238 23.48 -11.81 -25.26
CA SER A 238 24.26 -11.24 -26.36
C SER A 238 24.70 -9.80 -26.01
N PRO A 239 25.83 -9.31 -26.56
CA PRO A 239 26.32 -7.94 -26.33
C PRO A 239 25.24 -6.87 -26.55
N ASN A 240 24.43 -7.03 -27.58
CA ASN A 240 23.35 -6.11 -27.96
C ASN A 240 22.30 -5.91 -26.85
N VAL A 241 22.12 -6.88 -25.93
CA VAL A 241 21.18 -6.74 -24.81
C VAL A 241 21.69 -5.70 -23.80
N TYR A 242 23.00 -5.65 -23.55
CA TYR A 242 23.59 -4.68 -22.64
C TYR A 242 23.47 -3.27 -23.23
N GLU A 243 23.81 -3.11 -24.50
CA GLU A 243 23.67 -1.85 -25.23
C GLU A 243 22.22 -1.38 -25.27
N GLY A 244 21.27 -2.29 -25.52
CA GLY A 244 19.83 -1.98 -25.49
C GLY A 244 19.30 -1.56 -24.12
N ARG A 245 19.92 -2.00 -23.02
CA ARG A 245 19.58 -1.52 -21.66
C ARG A 245 20.23 -0.17 -21.36
N VAL A 246 21.48 0.02 -21.74
CA VAL A 246 22.20 1.30 -21.57
C VAL A 246 21.56 2.40 -22.43
N SER A 247 21.06 2.08 -23.62
CA SER A 247 20.47 3.08 -24.51
C SER A 247 19.27 3.80 -23.89
N LYS A 248 18.52 3.13 -23.00
CA LYS A 248 17.43 3.74 -22.22
C LYS A 248 17.92 4.85 -21.29
N LEU A 249 19.18 4.81 -20.85
CA LEU A 249 19.79 5.88 -20.04
C LEU A 249 20.00 7.16 -20.85
N HIS A 250 19.98 7.12 -22.19
CA HIS A 250 20.17 8.32 -23.01
C HIS A 250 19.09 9.38 -22.77
N VAL A 251 17.92 9.02 -22.22
CA VAL A 251 16.92 10.00 -21.79
C VAL A 251 17.50 11.01 -20.77
N LEU A 252 18.50 10.63 -19.99
CA LEU A 252 19.17 11.49 -19.01
C LEU A 252 19.93 12.64 -19.66
N LYS A 253 20.29 12.53 -20.95
CA LYS A 253 20.91 13.64 -21.70
C LYS A 253 19.96 14.85 -21.79
N HIS A 254 18.65 14.65 -21.61
CA HIS A 254 17.64 15.70 -21.61
C HIS A 254 17.42 16.38 -20.24
N LEU A 255 18.11 15.96 -19.17
CA LEU A 255 18.07 16.67 -17.90
C LEU A 255 18.56 18.12 -18.08
N HIS A 256 17.80 19.07 -17.55
CA HIS A 256 18.15 20.50 -17.66
C HIS A 256 19.28 20.88 -16.68
N CYS A 257 19.35 20.22 -15.52
CA CYS A 257 20.37 20.49 -14.52
C CYS A 257 21.69 19.77 -14.87
N ARG A 258 22.58 20.43 -15.61
CA ARG A 258 23.88 19.86 -16.01
C ARG A 258 24.79 19.53 -14.83
N SER A 259 24.64 20.19 -13.70
CA SER A 259 25.37 19.88 -12.47
C SER A 259 24.80 18.69 -11.67
N ALA A 260 23.82 17.96 -12.23
CA ALA A 260 23.22 16.83 -11.54
C ALA A 260 24.23 15.68 -11.33
N CYS A 261 24.08 15.00 -10.19
CA CYS A 261 24.76 13.77 -9.84
C CYS A 261 23.89 12.58 -10.23
N ILE A 262 24.43 11.70 -11.06
CA ILE A 262 23.74 10.50 -11.55
C ILE A 262 24.54 9.30 -11.06
N THR A 263 23.89 8.43 -10.30
CA THR A 263 24.46 7.16 -9.86
C THR A 263 23.78 6.03 -10.61
N VAL A 264 24.52 5.29 -11.42
CA VAL A 264 24.01 4.08 -12.09
C VAL A 264 24.35 2.86 -11.23
N ASN A 265 23.33 2.24 -10.66
CA ASN A 265 23.43 1.02 -9.88
C ASN A 265 23.27 -0.19 -10.81
N VAL A 266 24.35 -0.91 -11.07
CA VAL A 266 24.31 -2.13 -11.89
C VAL A 266 23.90 -3.30 -11.01
N LEU A 267 22.68 -3.79 -11.23
CA LEU A 267 22.08 -4.95 -10.54
C LEU A 267 22.47 -6.24 -11.28
N CYS A 268 23.74 -6.63 -11.14
CA CYS A 268 24.26 -7.83 -11.78
C CYS A 268 25.32 -8.50 -10.92
N SER A 269 25.46 -9.82 -11.09
CA SER A 269 26.52 -10.63 -10.52
C SER A 269 27.29 -11.36 -11.61
N GLY A 270 28.58 -11.61 -11.36
CA GLY A 270 29.49 -12.30 -12.28
C GLY A 270 30.38 -11.34 -13.08
N LEU A 271 31.69 -11.61 -13.02
CA LEU A 271 32.73 -10.75 -13.60
C LEU A 271 32.53 -10.49 -15.10
N VAL A 272 32.18 -11.53 -15.87
CA VAL A 272 31.97 -11.42 -17.32
C VAL A 272 30.83 -10.45 -17.65
N ARG A 273 29.72 -10.52 -16.90
CA ARG A 273 28.56 -9.64 -17.11
C ARG A 273 28.87 -8.20 -16.72
N LEU A 274 29.61 -8.01 -15.62
CA LEU A 274 30.03 -6.70 -15.15
C LEU A 274 30.99 -6.02 -16.14
N ARG A 275 31.94 -6.77 -16.71
CA ARG A 275 32.81 -6.28 -17.80
C ARG A 275 32.03 -5.89 -19.05
N ARG A 276 31.02 -6.69 -19.43
CA ARG A 276 30.13 -6.34 -20.56
C ARG A 276 29.32 -5.07 -20.29
N PHE A 277 28.84 -4.89 -19.07
CA PHE A 277 28.22 -3.64 -18.65
C PHE A 277 29.18 -2.46 -18.65
N GLU A 278 30.40 -2.64 -18.14
CA GLU A 278 31.43 -1.59 -18.16
C GLU A 278 31.65 -1.10 -19.59
N ARG A 279 31.84 -2.03 -20.53
CA ARG A 279 32.00 -1.73 -21.95
C ARG A 279 30.80 -0.97 -22.54
N ALA A 280 29.58 -1.45 -22.29
CA ALA A 280 28.37 -0.82 -22.81
C ALA A 280 28.12 0.57 -22.19
N LEU A 281 28.44 0.76 -20.91
CA LEU A 281 28.23 2.01 -20.17
C LEU A 281 29.28 3.08 -20.50
N GLY A 282 30.51 2.69 -20.85
CA GLY A 282 31.61 3.64 -21.03
C GLY A 282 31.28 4.83 -21.93
N PRO A 283 30.83 4.63 -23.19
CA PRO A 283 30.46 5.74 -24.07
C PRO A 283 29.42 6.68 -23.43
N PHE A 284 28.40 6.12 -22.79
CA PHE A 284 27.38 6.90 -22.08
C PHE A 284 27.97 7.71 -20.92
N VAL A 285 28.82 7.10 -20.08
CA VAL A 285 29.40 7.75 -18.90
C VAL A 285 30.29 8.92 -19.30
N TYR A 286 31.17 8.73 -20.29
CA TYR A 286 32.05 9.81 -20.77
C TYR A 286 31.26 10.92 -21.45
N ASP A 287 30.31 10.59 -22.35
CA ASP A 287 29.43 11.59 -22.97
C ASP A 287 28.72 12.46 -21.92
N MET A 288 28.17 11.85 -20.87
CA MET A 288 27.48 12.59 -19.81
C MET A 288 28.44 13.48 -19.01
N ARG A 289 29.67 13.05 -18.76
CA ARG A 289 30.68 13.88 -18.08
C ARG A 289 31.12 15.04 -18.95
N ASP A 290 31.29 14.83 -20.25
CA ASP A 290 31.60 15.89 -21.21
C ASP A 290 30.48 16.94 -21.27
N MET A 291 29.22 16.51 -21.04
CA MET A 291 28.06 17.40 -20.88
C MET A 291 27.97 18.10 -19.51
N GLY A 292 28.92 17.85 -18.59
CA GLY A 292 29.03 18.49 -17.28
C GLY A 292 28.41 17.72 -16.10
N PHE A 293 27.85 16.53 -16.34
CA PHE A 293 27.22 15.72 -15.28
C PHE A 293 28.26 14.99 -14.42
N LYS A 294 27.93 14.80 -13.13
CA LYS A 294 28.70 13.93 -12.24
C LYS A 294 28.14 12.51 -12.30
N VAL A 295 28.80 11.62 -13.02
CA VAL A 295 28.33 10.23 -13.19
C VAL A 295 29.17 9.25 -12.39
N ASN A 296 28.52 8.54 -11.48
CA ASN A 296 29.05 7.45 -10.69
C ASN A 296 28.41 6.13 -11.13
N VAL A 297 29.21 5.08 -11.29
CA VAL A 297 28.70 3.74 -11.57
C VAL A 297 29.16 2.82 -10.47
N ARG A 298 28.23 2.07 -9.87
CA ARG A 298 28.55 1.11 -8.82
C ARG A 298 27.76 -0.17 -9.00
N GLN A 299 28.34 -1.26 -8.53
CA GLN A 299 27.62 -2.52 -8.42
C GLN A 299 26.77 -2.49 -7.16
N LYS A 300 25.47 -2.77 -7.28
CA LYS A 300 24.58 -2.91 -6.13
C LYS A 300 24.42 -4.40 -5.81
N LEU A 301 25.08 -4.84 -4.73
CA LEU A 301 25.15 -6.24 -4.28
C LEU A 301 24.33 -6.45 -3.00
N GLU A 302 23.78 -7.66 -2.84
CA GLU A 302 23.40 -8.19 -1.52
C GLU A 302 24.66 -8.35 -0.66
N LYS A 303 24.51 -8.21 0.67
CA LYS A 303 25.60 -8.13 1.66
C LYS A 303 26.70 -9.20 1.43
N ASP A 304 27.95 -8.82 1.72
CA ASP A 304 29.15 -9.68 1.80
C ASP A 304 29.87 -10.08 0.49
N LYS A 305 29.73 -9.32 -0.60
CA LYS A 305 30.52 -9.52 -1.84
C LYS A 305 31.48 -8.37 -2.14
N ALA A 306 32.66 -8.70 -2.65
CA ALA A 306 33.63 -7.72 -3.14
C ALA A 306 33.02 -6.90 -4.29
N TRP A 307 33.21 -5.60 -4.24
CA TRP A 307 32.64 -4.67 -5.22
C TRP A 307 33.46 -4.74 -6.51
N TYR A 308 32.78 -4.84 -7.66
CA TYR A 308 33.43 -4.61 -8.94
C TYR A 308 33.78 -3.14 -9.09
N ASP A 309 35.07 -2.86 -9.30
CA ASP A 309 35.56 -1.51 -9.54
C ASP A 309 35.42 -1.16 -11.03
N PHE A 310 34.46 -0.31 -11.35
CA PHE A 310 34.29 0.23 -12.70
C PHE A 310 35.37 1.29 -12.96
N ARG A 311 36.19 1.09 -14.00
CA ARG A 311 37.36 1.93 -14.28
C ARG A 311 37.03 3.22 -15.01
N PHE A 312 35.84 3.77 -14.78
CA PHE A 312 35.47 5.07 -15.33
C PHE A 312 36.21 6.23 -14.66
N HIS A 313 37.01 6.01 -13.62
CA HIS A 313 37.89 7.05 -13.08
C HIS A 313 39.08 7.35 -14.02
N LEU A 314 39.38 6.46 -14.97
CA LEU A 314 40.41 6.68 -15.98
C LEU A 314 39.95 7.71 -17.03
N PRO A 315 40.88 8.42 -17.69
CA PRO A 315 40.58 9.15 -18.92
C PRO A 315 40.02 8.23 -20.01
N ARG A 316 39.18 8.77 -20.91
CA ARG A 316 38.49 8.01 -21.96
C ARG A 316 39.44 7.12 -22.77
N ASP A 317 40.53 7.70 -23.28
CA ASP A 317 41.52 6.98 -24.11
C ASP A 317 42.15 5.80 -23.34
N ASN A 318 42.50 6.02 -22.07
CA ASN A 318 43.09 4.97 -21.22
C ASN A 318 42.09 3.87 -20.88
N TRP A 319 40.81 4.23 -20.70
CA TRP A 319 39.75 3.26 -20.49
C TRP A 319 39.50 2.43 -21.74
N GLU A 320 39.48 3.03 -22.93
CA GLU A 320 39.33 2.31 -24.20
C GLU A 320 40.45 1.29 -24.42
N VAL A 321 41.70 1.68 -24.14
CA VAL A 321 42.86 0.77 -24.17
C VAL A 321 42.70 -0.38 -23.15
N ALA A 322 42.28 -0.08 -21.92
CA ALA A 322 42.05 -1.10 -20.90
C ALA A 322 40.95 -2.10 -21.30
N MET A 323 39.88 -1.62 -21.94
CA MET A 323 38.82 -2.49 -22.47
C MET A 323 39.33 -3.37 -23.63
N ALA A 324 40.14 -2.80 -24.53
CA ALA A 324 40.69 -3.53 -25.68
C ALA A 324 41.66 -4.65 -25.24
N MET A 325 42.50 -4.40 -24.23
CA MET A 325 43.44 -5.40 -23.71
C MET A 325 42.72 -6.58 -23.01
N GLU A 326 41.62 -6.33 -22.32
CA GLU A 326 40.84 -7.38 -21.65
C GLU A 326 40.06 -8.28 -22.62
N MET A 327 39.74 -7.80 -23.82
CA MET A 327 39.07 -8.63 -24.82
C MET A 327 39.90 -9.83 -25.28
N ASN A 328 41.21 -9.66 -25.36
CA ASN A 328 42.13 -10.74 -25.76
C ASN A 328 42.25 -11.87 -24.73
N ILE A 329 41.61 -11.75 -23.56
CA ILE A 329 41.68 -12.70 -22.44
C ILE A 329 40.35 -13.44 -22.22
N ILE A 330 39.24 -12.93 -22.78
CA ILE A 330 37.87 -13.43 -22.50
C ILE A 330 37.23 -14.14 -23.72
N GLU A 331 37.75 -13.92 -24.92
CA GLU A 331 37.52 -14.77 -26.10
C GLU A 331 38.45 -15.99 -26.05
#